data_AF-A0AAW1PE10-F1
#
_entry.id   AF-A0AAW1PE10-F1
#
_cell.length_a   1.000
_cell.length_b   1.000
_cell.length_c   1.000
_cell.angle_alpha   90.00
_cell.angle_beta   90.00
_cell.angle_gamma   90.00
#
_symmetry.space_group_name_H-M   'P 1'
#
loop_
_entity.id
_entity.type
_entity.pdbx_description
1 polymer ?
#
loop_
_entity_poly.entity_id
_entity_poly.type
_entity_poly.pdbx_seq_one_letter_code
_entity_poly.pdbx_strand_id
1 'polypeptide(L)'
;MLGVAAVAAIVLLADTCAGQSTASRRHAGPSKPAIYIYDLPQSFQNGTRVRSLELYDWWGYGSEKRIPEMLELAGHRTLDAETADYFLVPAWIYGISHQPYIRELEYEDMEYPPPELLAIRAVLDYIRDKWPHWDAKGGKDHIWTMSADHGFCGLSMAGPTPGMISSSVILTQWGLMNFETHCEVEDRIMNFGDCGDRKLIKQMAAKGQVRLDRLPCFNPYKDIAVPSPAWDHDESAGPRREMQEEDEVYTEDGRLVMDVMSDVKNHTLFFVGGARWDTPDYSHGVRQTLFRLFNDTPGFRLVEKKGGDNPLSHKAMMREMGRSHFCLAPAGDGYETRLKLAVNVGCIPLVIQDEIQVAFEDVLPYKDFAIRLGQHMLYRLPEILGDLLSQKREHADKPMLVEAMRRRLSCASQFLNWHAEGRAVEALACSLLKRLHGDAVRPEMNWDRCQLHCEVPPTKTSPV
;
A
#
# COMPACT_ATOMS: atom_id res chain seq x y z
N MET A 1 42.50 26.37 -61.83
CA MET A 1 41.53 25.26 -61.97
C MET A 1 41.05 24.90 -60.57
N LEU A 2 39.76 25.14 -60.31
CA LEU A 2 38.87 24.52 -59.29
C LEU A 2 39.40 24.43 -57.84
N GLY A 3 38.76 24.96 -56.79
CA GLY A 3 37.38 25.41 -56.62
C GLY A 3 36.89 25.02 -55.22
N VAL A 4 36.48 26.03 -54.46
CA VAL A 4 35.78 26.07 -53.16
C VAL A 4 34.78 24.92 -52.89
N ALA A 5 34.71 24.43 -51.63
CA ALA A 5 33.47 24.32 -50.81
C ALA A 5 33.34 23.03 -49.95
N ALA A 6 32.88 23.25 -48.72
CA ALA A 6 32.12 22.34 -47.84
C ALA A 6 32.85 21.23 -47.06
N VAL A 7 33.39 21.60 -45.90
CA VAL A 7 33.35 20.75 -44.69
C VAL A 7 32.10 21.17 -43.90
N ALA A 8 30.97 20.52 -44.18
CA ALA A 8 29.72 20.63 -43.41
C ALA A 8 28.84 19.40 -43.69
N ALA A 9 28.22 18.85 -42.64
CA ALA A 9 27.38 17.63 -42.57
C ALA A 9 28.19 16.32 -42.69
N ILE A 10 28.16 15.37 -41.74
CA ILE A 10 26.98 14.73 -41.13
C ILE A 10 27.31 14.41 -39.66
N VAL A 11 26.76 15.20 -38.72
CA VAL A 11 26.41 14.77 -37.37
C VAL A 11 24.89 14.81 -37.36
N LEU A 12 24.25 13.66 -37.45
CA LEU A 12 22.80 13.54 -37.33
C LEU A 12 22.47 12.21 -36.65
N LEU A 13 21.60 12.34 -35.64
CA LEU A 13 20.84 11.30 -34.93
C LEU A 13 21.48 10.71 -33.66
N ALA A 14 21.79 11.59 -32.70
CA ALA A 14 21.74 11.26 -31.27
C ALA A 14 21.42 12.53 -30.47
N ASP A 15 20.28 13.18 -30.74
CA ASP A 15 19.76 14.27 -29.90
C ASP A 15 18.30 14.57 -30.27
N THR A 16 17.37 13.77 -29.72
CA THR A 16 15.98 14.18 -29.47
C THR A 16 15.36 13.21 -28.49
N CYS A 17 15.58 13.42 -27.18
CA CYS A 17 14.65 13.13 -26.08
C CYS A 17 15.26 13.48 -24.70
N ALA A 18 16.14 14.50 -24.64
CA ALA A 18 16.66 15.04 -23.39
C ALA A 18 16.66 16.57 -23.50
N GLY A 19 15.47 17.17 -23.42
CA GLY A 19 15.38 18.63 -23.66
C GLY A 19 13.98 19.17 -23.83
N GLN A 20 12.98 18.66 -23.12
CA GLN A 20 11.75 19.41 -22.88
C GLN A 20 11.38 19.29 -21.42
N SER A 21 11.05 20.43 -20.80
CA SER A 21 10.44 20.59 -19.48
C SER A 21 11.34 20.89 -18.28
N THR A 22 12.19 21.91 -18.36
CA THR A 22 12.60 22.68 -17.16
C THR A 22 12.32 24.18 -17.24
N ALA A 23 11.84 24.70 -18.37
CA ALA A 23 11.57 26.13 -18.56
C ALA A 23 10.08 26.52 -18.76
N SER A 24 9.12 25.60 -18.57
CA SER A 24 7.68 25.87 -18.77
C SER A 24 6.78 25.72 -17.53
N ARG A 25 7.31 25.35 -16.35
CA ARG A 25 6.50 25.17 -15.13
C ARG A 25 6.39 26.44 -14.27
N ARG A 26 6.07 27.59 -14.86
CA ARG A 26 5.83 28.83 -14.08
C ARG A 26 4.38 29.29 -13.98
N HIS A 27 3.39 28.58 -14.55
CA HIS A 27 1.97 28.97 -14.46
C HIS A 27 0.95 27.82 -14.39
N ALA A 28 1.33 26.58 -14.05
CA ALA A 28 0.37 25.55 -13.70
C ALA A 28 0.18 25.55 -12.18
N GLY A 29 -1.05 25.70 -11.69
CA GLY A 29 -1.37 25.49 -10.27
C GLY A 29 -1.05 24.05 -9.81
N PRO A 30 -1.27 23.73 -8.52
CA PRO A 30 -0.99 22.40 -7.98
C PRO A 30 -1.71 21.30 -8.78
N SER A 31 -1.05 20.15 -8.93
CA SER A 31 -1.65 18.93 -9.47
C SER A 31 -2.90 18.57 -8.66
N LYS A 32 -3.94 18.06 -9.31
CA LYS A 32 -5.19 17.67 -8.63
C LYS A 32 -5.11 16.22 -8.11
N PRO A 33 -5.56 15.93 -6.87
CA PRO A 33 -6.14 16.89 -5.93
C PRO A 33 -5.05 17.79 -5.33
N ALA A 34 -5.37 19.06 -5.11
CA ALA A 34 -4.51 20.01 -4.44
C ALA A 34 -4.60 19.77 -2.93
N ILE A 35 -3.46 19.59 -2.27
CA ILE A 35 -3.40 19.18 -0.87
C ILE A 35 -2.64 20.24 -0.07
N TYR A 36 -3.32 20.85 0.90
CA TYR A 36 -2.66 21.70 1.88
C TYR A 36 -2.00 20.81 2.93
N ILE A 37 -0.70 20.96 3.14
CA ILE A 37 0.04 20.17 4.14
C ILE A 37 0.31 21.10 5.33
N TYR A 38 -0.18 20.73 6.53
CA TYR A 38 0.03 21.54 7.72
C TYR A 38 1.52 21.66 8.08
N ASP A 39 1.96 22.88 8.37
CA ASP A 39 3.30 23.16 8.88
C ASP A 39 3.37 22.87 10.39
N LEU A 40 3.38 21.57 10.75
CA LEU A 40 3.48 21.13 12.14
C LEU A 40 4.91 21.28 12.70
N PRO A 41 5.07 21.52 14.02
CA PRO A 41 6.36 21.48 14.68
C PRO A 41 7.07 20.13 14.52
N GLN A 42 8.41 20.16 14.48
CA GLN A 42 9.22 18.94 14.40
C GLN A 42 8.94 17.94 15.53
N SER A 43 8.44 18.38 16.70
CA SER A 43 8.06 17.50 17.81
C SER A 43 6.92 16.53 17.46
N PHE A 44 6.08 16.86 16.47
CA PHE A 44 5.03 15.98 15.93
C PHE A 44 5.48 15.16 14.72
N GLN A 45 6.66 15.46 14.18
CA GLN A 45 7.25 14.80 13.01
C GLN A 45 8.42 13.87 13.38
N ASN A 46 8.90 13.94 14.63
CA ASN A 46 10.02 13.16 15.16
C ASN A 46 9.66 12.37 16.44
N GLY A 47 10.09 11.12 16.51
CA GLY A 47 9.84 10.15 17.59
C GLY A 47 11.13 9.69 18.27
N THR A 48 11.06 9.26 19.54
CA THR A 48 12.24 8.91 20.36
C THR A 48 12.72 7.47 20.20
N ARG A 49 11.85 6.53 19.78
CA ARG A 49 12.20 5.10 19.67
C ARG A 49 13.05 4.75 18.46
N VAL A 50 13.09 5.59 17.43
CA VAL A 50 13.77 5.28 16.17
C VAL A 50 14.54 6.53 15.73
N ARG A 51 15.88 6.49 15.75
CA ARG A 51 16.72 7.69 15.58
C ARG A 51 17.05 8.04 14.11
N SER A 52 16.80 7.17 13.13
CA SER A 52 17.16 7.43 11.72
C SER A 52 16.06 7.02 10.75
N LEU A 53 15.84 7.84 9.69
CA LEU A 53 14.95 7.60 8.53
C LEU A 53 15.12 6.19 7.92
N GLU A 54 16.32 5.63 8.04
CA GLU A 54 16.70 4.30 7.56
C GLU A 54 15.95 3.17 8.26
N LEU A 55 15.83 3.18 9.59
CA LEU A 55 15.10 2.13 10.33
C LEU A 55 13.57 2.17 10.05
N TYR A 56 13.04 3.23 9.45
CA TYR A 56 11.61 3.37 9.16
C TYR A 56 11.15 2.57 7.95
N ASP A 57 11.98 2.49 6.90
CA ASP A 57 11.61 1.74 5.69
C ASP A 57 12.07 0.28 5.76
N TRP A 58 12.68 -0.17 6.86
CA TRP A 58 12.84 -1.62 7.09
C TRP A 58 11.62 -2.24 7.79
N TRP A 59 10.94 -1.45 8.63
CA TRP A 59 9.87 -1.94 9.50
C TRP A 59 8.47 -1.54 9.04
N GLY A 60 8.37 -0.73 7.99
CA GLY A 60 7.11 -0.39 7.35
C GLY A 60 6.32 0.74 7.99
N TYR A 61 6.81 1.34 9.07
CA TYR A 61 6.17 2.48 9.76
C TYR A 61 6.40 3.86 9.09
N GLY A 62 7.04 3.89 7.91
CA GLY A 62 7.51 5.14 7.28
C GLY A 62 6.46 5.96 6.53
N SER A 63 5.21 5.47 6.35
CA SER A 63 4.23 6.13 5.47
C SER A 63 3.94 7.57 5.88
N GLU A 64 3.89 7.84 7.19
CA GLU A 64 3.67 9.17 7.77
C GLU A 64 4.73 10.19 7.35
N LYS A 65 5.94 9.74 6.99
CA LYS A 65 7.03 10.60 6.48
C LYS A 65 7.09 10.60 4.95
N ARG A 66 6.90 9.44 4.33
CA ARG A 66 7.08 9.25 2.89
C ARG A 66 5.96 9.88 2.06
N ILE A 67 4.72 9.79 2.51
CA ILE A 67 3.57 10.30 1.75
C ILE A 67 3.62 11.83 1.59
N PRO A 68 3.87 12.65 2.64
CA PRO A 68 4.01 14.10 2.48
C PRO A 68 5.11 14.48 1.47
N GLU A 69 6.27 13.84 1.55
CA GLU A 69 7.40 14.06 0.63
C GLU A 69 6.99 13.78 -0.82
N MET A 70 6.38 12.61 -1.07
CA MET A 70 6.00 12.20 -2.41
C MET A 70 4.89 13.08 -3.01
N LEU A 71 3.93 13.54 -2.19
CA LEU A 71 2.90 14.48 -2.63
C LEU A 71 3.50 15.85 -3.02
N GLU A 72 4.51 16.32 -2.31
CA GLU A 72 5.23 17.55 -2.64
C GLU A 72 6.04 17.40 -3.94
N LEU A 73 6.82 16.32 -4.07
CA LEU A 73 7.59 16.02 -5.28
C LEU A 73 6.71 15.87 -6.54
N ALA A 74 5.52 15.29 -6.38
CA ALA A 74 4.53 15.15 -7.46
C ALA A 74 3.73 16.44 -7.75
N GLY A 75 3.97 17.52 -6.99
CA GLY A 75 3.33 18.83 -7.20
C GLY A 75 1.88 18.93 -6.73
N HIS A 76 1.44 18.04 -5.83
CA HIS A 76 0.10 18.13 -5.22
C HIS A 76 0.02 19.15 -4.09
N ARG A 77 1.15 19.52 -3.46
CA ARG A 77 1.18 20.49 -2.35
C ARG A 77 0.70 21.87 -2.82
N THR A 78 -0.28 22.43 -2.12
CA THR A 78 -0.66 23.86 -2.21
C THR A 78 -0.31 24.58 -0.91
N LEU A 79 0.09 25.84 -1.01
CA LEU A 79 0.30 26.73 0.14
C LEU A 79 -0.94 27.60 0.43
N ASP A 80 -1.93 27.58 -0.47
CA ASP A 80 -3.17 28.31 -0.32
C ASP A 80 -4.29 27.36 0.10
N ALA A 81 -4.69 27.46 1.37
CA ALA A 81 -5.74 26.64 1.98
C ALA A 81 -7.10 26.82 1.31
N GLU A 82 -7.39 27.98 0.69
CA GLU A 82 -8.67 28.23 0.02
C GLU A 82 -8.81 27.44 -1.29
N THR A 83 -7.68 27.03 -1.87
CA THR A 83 -7.63 26.24 -3.12
C THR A 83 -7.46 24.74 -2.89
N ALA A 84 -7.35 24.33 -1.62
CA ALA A 84 -7.09 22.96 -1.24
C ALA A 84 -8.35 22.08 -1.36
N ASP A 85 -8.19 20.91 -1.98
CA ASP A 85 -9.21 19.86 -2.01
C ASP A 85 -9.16 19.02 -0.72
N TYR A 86 -7.97 18.85 -0.14
CA TYR A 86 -7.72 18.13 1.11
C TYR A 86 -6.66 18.81 1.99
N PHE A 87 -6.68 18.50 3.28
CA PHE A 87 -5.71 18.93 4.28
C PHE A 87 -4.96 17.71 4.85
N LEU A 88 -3.67 17.57 4.54
CA LEU A 88 -2.84 16.51 5.10
C LEU A 88 -2.30 16.93 6.46
N VAL A 89 -2.44 16.04 7.45
CA VAL A 89 -1.81 16.15 8.76
C VAL A 89 -0.51 15.32 8.76
N PRO A 90 0.68 15.93 8.58
CA PRO A 90 1.95 15.20 8.48
C PRO A 90 2.51 14.88 9.87
N ALA A 91 1.70 14.30 10.75
CA ALA A 91 2.13 13.89 12.09
C ALA A 91 2.53 12.42 12.10
N TRP A 92 3.61 12.10 12.81
CA TRP A 92 4.08 10.74 12.97
C TRP A 92 3.53 10.12 14.26
N ILE A 93 2.24 9.83 14.25
CA ILE A 93 1.42 9.41 15.41
C ILE A 93 2.03 8.23 16.14
N TYR A 94 2.40 7.16 15.43
CA TYR A 94 3.01 5.99 16.08
C TYR A 94 4.37 6.32 16.71
N GLY A 95 5.15 7.19 16.07
CA GLY A 95 6.46 7.61 16.60
C GLY A 95 6.36 8.46 17.86
N ILE A 96 5.39 9.37 17.87
CA ILE A 96 5.22 10.32 18.97
C ILE A 96 4.37 9.74 20.11
N SER A 97 3.55 8.71 19.87
CA SER A 97 2.74 8.05 20.91
C SER A 97 3.59 7.52 22.07
N HIS A 98 4.86 7.19 21.81
CA HIS A 98 5.79 6.69 22.81
C HIS A 98 6.60 7.78 23.54
N GLN A 99 6.38 9.06 23.24
CA GLN A 99 7.08 10.18 23.88
C GLN A 99 6.62 10.40 25.33
N PRO A 100 7.53 10.73 26.26
CA PRO A 100 7.15 10.98 27.66
C PRO A 100 6.04 12.03 27.80
N TYR A 101 6.17 13.16 27.09
CA TYR A 101 5.18 14.24 27.14
C TYR A 101 3.80 13.86 26.59
N ILE A 102 3.71 12.83 25.73
CA ILE A 102 2.41 12.30 25.26
C ILE A 102 1.85 11.32 26.28
N ARG A 103 2.69 10.45 26.85
CA ARG A 103 2.26 9.42 27.81
C ARG A 103 1.82 9.98 29.17
N GLU A 104 2.23 11.20 29.47
CA GLU A 104 1.83 11.94 30.67
C GLU A 104 0.52 12.72 30.48
N LEU A 105 -0.06 12.76 29.26
CA LEU A 105 -1.34 13.41 29.03
C LEU A 105 -2.49 12.59 29.61
N GLU A 106 -3.32 13.23 30.43
CA GLU A 106 -4.55 12.66 30.92
C GLU A 106 -5.67 12.77 29.87
N TYR A 107 -6.53 11.77 29.82
CA TYR A 107 -7.76 11.79 29.03
C TYR A 107 -8.93 11.60 29.97
N GLU A 108 -9.65 12.69 30.27
CA GLU A 108 -10.67 12.73 31.34
C GLU A 108 -11.73 11.62 31.22
N ASP A 109 -12.03 11.18 30.01
CA ASP A 109 -13.05 10.15 29.73
C ASP A 109 -12.51 8.70 29.73
N MET A 110 -11.20 8.48 30.00
CA MET A 110 -10.59 7.16 29.97
C MET A 110 -9.43 7.03 30.96
N GLU A 111 -9.49 6.02 31.84
CA GLU A 111 -8.47 5.77 32.87
C GLU A 111 -7.10 5.36 32.27
N TYR A 112 -7.10 4.66 31.13
CA TYR A 112 -5.90 4.19 30.42
C TYR A 112 -6.01 4.44 28.91
N PRO A 113 -5.89 5.71 28.45
CA PRO A 113 -6.01 6.03 27.04
C PRO A 113 -4.87 5.41 26.22
N PRO A 114 -5.15 4.88 25.01
CA PRO A 114 -4.11 4.45 24.09
C PRO A 114 -3.13 5.60 23.79
N PRO A 115 -1.81 5.36 23.79
CA PRO A 115 -0.85 6.44 23.55
C PRO A 115 -1.02 7.14 22.19
N GLU A 116 -1.44 6.41 21.15
CA GLU A 116 -1.74 6.94 19.83
C GLU A 116 -2.94 7.90 19.86
N LEU A 117 -3.91 7.65 20.75
CA LEU A 117 -5.07 8.52 20.94
C LEU A 117 -4.65 9.87 21.53
N LEU A 118 -3.76 9.83 22.53
CA LEU A 118 -3.18 11.03 23.14
C LEU A 118 -2.36 11.84 22.14
N ALA A 119 -1.59 11.15 21.29
CA ALA A 119 -0.84 11.78 20.19
C ALA A 119 -1.78 12.49 19.20
N ILE A 120 -2.86 11.84 18.77
CA ILE A 120 -3.87 12.45 17.89
C ILE A 120 -4.48 13.69 18.55
N ARG A 121 -4.85 13.61 19.83
CA ARG A 121 -5.40 14.75 20.58
C ARG A 121 -4.42 15.93 20.59
N ALA A 122 -3.17 15.70 20.98
CA ALA A 122 -2.16 16.75 21.05
C ALA A 122 -1.93 17.45 19.70
N VAL A 123 -1.89 16.69 18.61
CA VAL A 123 -1.75 17.24 17.25
C VAL A 123 -3.00 18.03 16.85
N LEU A 124 -4.19 17.49 17.14
CA LEU A 124 -5.44 18.12 16.78
C LEU A 124 -5.68 19.43 17.54
N ASP A 125 -5.38 19.46 18.83
CA ASP A 125 -5.46 20.67 19.66
C ASP A 125 -4.52 21.76 19.13
N TYR A 126 -3.30 21.39 18.72
CA TYR A 126 -2.37 22.32 18.07
C TYR A 126 -2.90 22.85 16.73
N ILE A 127 -3.50 21.98 15.90
CA ILE A 127 -4.07 22.40 14.61
C ILE A 127 -5.21 23.39 14.84
N ARG A 128 -6.10 23.12 15.80
CA ARG A 128 -7.24 23.98 16.13
C ARG A 128 -6.83 25.34 16.70
N ASP A 129 -5.75 25.39 17.48
CA ASP A 129 -5.19 26.65 18.00
C ASP A 129 -4.66 27.55 16.87
N LYS A 130 -4.13 26.96 15.80
CA LYS A 130 -3.42 27.68 14.74
C LYS A 130 -4.25 27.97 13.50
N TRP A 131 -5.17 27.07 13.12
CA TRP A 131 -5.89 27.16 11.87
C TRP A 131 -7.39 26.86 12.02
N PRO A 132 -8.27 27.59 11.30
CA PRO A 132 -9.71 27.39 11.37
C PRO A 132 -10.20 26.20 10.53
N HIS A 133 -9.35 25.63 9.67
CA HIS A 133 -9.78 24.70 8.61
C HIS A 133 -10.35 23.38 9.13
N TRP A 134 -9.86 22.90 10.28
CA TRP A 134 -10.35 21.65 10.87
C TRP A 134 -11.85 21.72 11.19
N ASP A 135 -12.26 22.73 11.97
CA ASP A 135 -13.64 22.86 12.42
C ASP A 135 -14.59 23.30 11.30
N ALA A 136 -14.07 23.91 10.22
CA ALA A 136 -14.87 24.36 9.06
C ALA A 136 -15.67 23.22 8.40
N LYS A 137 -15.09 22.00 8.32
CA LYS A 137 -15.78 20.80 7.79
C LYS A 137 -15.80 19.62 8.76
N GLY A 138 -15.42 19.86 10.02
CA GLY A 138 -15.32 18.82 11.04
C GLY A 138 -14.40 17.67 10.62
N GLY A 139 -13.25 18.00 10.01
CA GLY A 139 -12.21 17.03 9.64
C GLY A 139 -12.49 16.16 8.40
N LYS A 140 -13.61 16.35 7.67
CA LYS A 140 -14.00 15.48 6.53
C LYS A 140 -13.06 15.52 5.32
N ASP A 141 -12.39 16.65 5.14
CA ASP A 141 -11.38 16.90 4.11
C ASP A 141 -9.96 16.75 4.65
N HIS A 142 -9.80 16.22 5.87
CA HIS A 142 -8.50 15.97 6.47
C HIS A 142 -8.04 14.55 6.18
N ILE A 143 -6.73 14.40 5.97
CA ILE A 143 -6.06 13.13 5.72
C ILE A 143 -5.11 12.85 6.88
N TRP A 144 -5.24 11.68 7.48
CA TRP A 144 -4.33 11.16 8.51
C TRP A 144 -3.70 9.87 8.03
N THR A 145 -2.41 9.67 8.30
CA THR A 145 -1.73 8.42 7.96
C THR A 145 -1.50 7.61 9.24
N MET A 146 -2.06 6.41 9.31
CA MET A 146 -1.95 5.51 10.46
C MET A 146 -1.15 4.26 10.03
N SER A 147 0.17 4.31 10.22
CA SER A 147 1.12 3.26 9.80
C SER A 147 1.52 2.25 10.88
N ALA A 148 0.88 2.24 12.05
CA ALA A 148 1.09 1.20 13.07
C ALA A 148 0.58 -0.18 12.59
N ASP A 149 0.92 -1.25 13.32
CA ASP A 149 0.64 -2.64 12.91
C ASP A 149 -0.85 -2.81 12.60
N HIS A 150 -1.73 -2.46 13.53
CA HIS A 150 -3.18 -2.50 13.29
C HIS A 150 -3.72 -1.21 12.68
N GLY A 151 -2.87 -0.30 12.21
CA GLY A 151 -3.27 1.01 11.69
C GLY A 151 -4.22 1.74 12.63
N PHE A 152 -5.33 2.21 12.09
CA PHE A 152 -6.40 2.85 12.86
C PHE A 152 -7.21 1.85 13.71
N CYS A 153 -7.21 0.57 13.36
CA CYS A 153 -7.89 -0.49 14.11
C CYS A 153 -7.29 -0.68 15.52
N GLY A 154 -5.98 -0.42 15.69
CA GLY A 154 -5.35 -0.48 17.02
C GLY A 154 -6.01 0.47 18.04
N LEU A 155 -6.56 1.59 17.56
CA LEU A 155 -7.30 2.56 18.37
C LEU A 155 -8.76 2.14 18.64
N SER A 156 -9.37 1.29 17.79
CA SER A 156 -10.73 0.76 17.97
C SER A 156 -10.75 -0.53 18.78
N MET A 157 -9.65 -1.28 18.79
CA MET A 157 -9.46 -2.49 19.60
C MET A 157 -9.32 -2.18 21.10
N ALA A 158 -8.93 -0.95 21.46
CA ALA A 158 -8.82 -0.50 22.84
C ALA A 158 -10.14 0.07 23.42
N GLY A 159 -11.22 0.11 22.65
CA GLY A 159 -12.50 0.69 23.02
C GLY A 159 -13.12 1.49 21.87
N PRO A 160 -14.34 2.06 22.05
CA PRO A 160 -14.93 2.96 21.05
C PRO A 160 -13.95 4.11 20.82
N THR A 161 -13.32 4.14 19.64
CA THR A 161 -12.40 5.22 19.29
C THR A 161 -13.14 6.54 19.46
N PRO A 162 -12.65 7.47 20.30
CA PRO A 162 -13.23 8.80 20.35
C PRO A 162 -13.24 9.35 18.93
N GLY A 163 -14.41 9.81 18.48
CA GLY A 163 -14.66 10.23 17.10
C GLY A 163 -13.82 11.40 16.59
N MET A 164 -12.72 11.78 17.27
CA MET A 164 -11.86 12.92 17.01
C MET A 164 -11.47 13.04 15.54
N ILE A 165 -11.01 11.95 14.90
CA ILE A 165 -10.61 11.97 13.47
C ILE A 165 -11.45 11.00 12.63
N SER A 166 -12.58 10.55 13.15
CA SER A 166 -13.42 9.52 12.52
C SER A 166 -13.99 9.93 11.16
N SER A 167 -14.24 11.22 10.98
CA SER A 167 -14.74 11.83 9.75
C SER A 167 -13.68 11.98 8.67
N SER A 168 -12.40 11.94 9.05
CA SER A 168 -11.26 12.13 8.15
C SER A 168 -10.98 10.92 7.27
N VAL A 169 -10.28 11.16 6.16
CA VAL A 169 -9.71 10.10 5.32
C VAL A 169 -8.51 9.50 6.05
N ILE A 170 -8.58 8.21 6.38
CA ILE A 170 -7.45 7.50 6.99
C ILE A 170 -6.68 6.74 5.92
N LEU A 171 -5.39 7.03 5.79
CA LEU A 171 -4.44 6.22 5.04
C LEU A 171 -3.90 5.14 5.98
N THR A 172 -4.05 3.87 5.63
CA THR A 172 -3.58 2.77 6.47
C THR A 172 -3.01 1.63 5.65
N GLN A 173 -2.16 0.81 6.26
CA GLN A 173 -1.55 -0.34 5.60
C GLN A 173 -2.32 -1.64 5.84
N TRP A 174 -3.39 -1.58 6.64
CA TRP A 174 -4.24 -2.71 6.98
C TRP A 174 -5.71 -2.36 6.73
N GLY A 175 -6.21 -2.67 5.54
CA GLY A 175 -7.57 -2.36 5.11
C GLY A 175 -8.65 -3.30 5.66
N LEU A 176 -8.57 -3.69 6.94
CA LEU A 176 -9.52 -4.63 7.55
C LEU A 176 -10.93 -4.02 7.64
N MET A 177 -11.85 -4.49 6.80
CA MET A 177 -13.22 -3.97 6.70
C MET A 177 -14.16 -4.51 7.79
N ASN A 178 -13.71 -5.42 8.66
CA ASN A 178 -14.58 -6.15 9.58
C ASN A 178 -15.30 -5.21 10.56
N PHE A 179 -16.63 -5.23 10.46
CA PHE A 179 -17.58 -4.71 11.43
C PHE A 179 -17.86 -5.87 12.37
N GLU A 180 -17.46 -5.76 13.63
CA GLU A 180 -17.63 -6.78 14.67
C GLU A 180 -18.77 -7.77 14.42
N THR A 181 -18.41 -9.01 14.09
CA THR A 181 -19.18 -10.16 14.54
C THR A 181 -18.21 -11.25 14.94
N HIS A 182 -18.52 -11.85 16.08
CA HIS A 182 -17.90 -13.02 16.69
C HIS A 182 -17.79 -14.22 15.73
N CYS A 183 -16.94 -14.18 14.72
CA CYS A 183 -16.48 -15.39 14.07
C CYS A 183 -15.21 -15.79 14.83
N GLU A 184 -15.35 -16.56 15.94
CA GLU A 184 -14.21 -17.21 16.58
C GLU A 184 -13.44 -17.99 15.51
N VAL A 185 -12.11 -18.03 15.61
CA VAL A 185 -11.25 -18.68 14.61
C VAL A 185 -11.67 -20.13 14.35
N GLU A 186 -12.19 -20.81 15.39
CA GLU A 186 -12.74 -22.16 15.31
C GLU A 186 -13.97 -22.25 14.40
N ASP A 187 -14.88 -21.27 14.42
CA ASP A 187 -16.06 -21.23 13.54
C ASP A 187 -15.69 -20.95 12.08
N ARG A 188 -14.66 -20.13 11.80
CA ARG A 188 -14.17 -19.91 10.42
C ARG A 188 -13.47 -21.14 9.85
N ILE A 189 -12.75 -21.89 10.68
CA ILE A 189 -12.11 -23.16 10.31
C ILE A 189 -13.15 -24.25 10.07
N MET A 190 -14.22 -24.29 10.86
CA MET A 190 -15.27 -25.31 10.77
C MET A 190 -16.27 -25.05 9.63
N ASN A 191 -16.56 -23.79 9.29
CA ASN A 191 -17.65 -23.41 8.38
C ASN A 191 -17.23 -22.79 7.04
N PHE A 192 -15.96 -22.93 6.62
CA PHE A 192 -15.49 -22.56 5.28
C PHE A 192 -15.90 -21.12 4.82
N GLY A 193 -15.58 -20.10 5.63
CA GLY A 193 -15.44 -18.71 5.15
C GLY A 193 -16.70 -17.91 4.82
N ASP A 194 -17.84 -18.13 5.49
CA ASP A 194 -19.10 -17.40 5.22
C ASP A 194 -19.22 -16.01 5.91
N CYS A 195 -18.13 -15.47 6.49
CA CYS A 195 -18.12 -14.14 7.08
C CYS A 195 -17.59 -13.14 6.03
N GLY A 196 -18.49 -12.42 5.32
CA GLY A 196 -18.07 -11.37 4.35
C GLY A 196 -19.10 -10.83 3.34
N ASP A 197 -20.42 -11.06 3.47
CA ASP A 197 -21.39 -10.58 2.47
C ASP A 197 -21.63 -9.06 2.51
N ARG A 198 -21.10 -8.36 1.50
CA ARG A 198 -21.25 -6.91 1.25
C ARG A 198 -22.72 -6.45 1.10
N LYS A 199 -23.65 -7.31 0.65
CA LYS A 199 -25.10 -6.99 0.62
C LYS A 199 -25.71 -7.06 2.02
N LEU A 200 -25.29 -8.04 2.82
CA LEU A 200 -25.76 -8.21 4.19
C LEU A 200 -25.37 -7.01 5.06
N ILE A 201 -24.14 -6.51 4.93
CA ILE A 201 -23.66 -5.31 5.64
C ILE A 201 -24.50 -4.07 5.28
N LYS A 202 -24.80 -3.85 3.99
CA LYS A 202 -25.68 -2.74 3.56
C LYS A 202 -27.09 -2.88 4.11
N GLN A 203 -27.62 -4.10 4.18
CA GLN A 203 -28.95 -4.37 4.74
C GLN A 203 -28.99 -4.21 6.26
N MET A 204 -27.92 -4.61 6.97
CA MET A 204 -27.80 -4.46 8.42
C MET A 204 -27.63 -3.01 8.84
N ALA A 205 -26.83 -2.23 8.10
CA ALA A 205 -26.72 -0.78 8.29
C ALA A 205 -28.06 -0.07 8.04
N ALA A 206 -28.80 -0.43 6.98
CA ALA A 206 -30.12 0.12 6.69
C ALA A 206 -31.18 -0.25 7.74
N LYS A 207 -30.97 -1.34 8.49
CA LYS A 207 -31.86 -1.80 9.57
C LYS A 207 -31.41 -1.32 10.96
N GLY A 208 -30.35 -0.50 11.07
CA GLY A 208 -29.81 -0.05 12.35
C GLY A 208 -29.24 -1.19 13.22
N GLN A 209 -28.91 -2.32 12.60
CA GLN A 209 -28.40 -3.53 13.29
C GLN A 209 -26.87 -3.53 13.43
N VAL A 210 -26.19 -2.57 12.82
CA VAL A 210 -24.79 -2.24 13.10
C VAL A 210 -24.80 -1.09 14.09
N ARG A 211 -24.19 -1.26 15.27
CA ARG A 211 -24.04 -0.15 16.21
C ARG A 211 -22.90 0.75 15.73
N LEU A 212 -23.23 2.01 15.43
CA LEU A 212 -22.28 3.04 15.00
C LEU A 212 -21.37 3.55 16.14
N ASP A 213 -21.50 3.00 17.36
CA ASP A 213 -20.60 3.30 18.49
C ASP A 213 -19.23 2.64 18.35
N ARG A 214 -19.07 1.71 17.41
CA ARG A 214 -17.79 1.12 16.99
C ARG A 214 -17.62 1.34 15.49
N LEU A 215 -16.82 2.35 15.13
CA LEU A 215 -16.47 2.59 13.73
C LEU A 215 -15.69 1.38 13.18
N PRO A 216 -15.94 0.96 11.93
CA PRO A 216 -15.15 -0.10 11.32
C PRO A 216 -13.68 0.32 11.28
N CYS A 217 -12.78 -0.65 11.50
CA CYS A 217 -11.32 -0.45 11.45
C CYS A 217 -10.85 0.22 10.17
N PHE A 218 -11.55 -0.07 9.07
CA PHE A 218 -11.35 0.54 7.77
C PHE A 218 -12.70 0.72 7.07
N ASN A 219 -13.01 1.94 6.64
CA ASN A 219 -14.19 2.22 5.82
C ASN A 219 -13.79 2.39 4.34
N PRO A 220 -14.07 1.45 3.44
CA PRO A 220 -13.62 1.50 2.04
C PRO A 220 -14.22 2.67 1.22
N TYR A 221 -15.24 3.35 1.74
CA TYR A 221 -15.81 4.55 1.11
C TYR A 221 -15.08 5.84 1.49
N LYS A 222 -14.26 5.81 2.55
CA LYS A 222 -13.60 6.98 3.15
C LYS A 222 -12.09 6.78 3.26
N ASP A 223 -11.65 5.64 3.79
CA ASP A 223 -10.25 5.32 4.10
C ASP A 223 -9.56 4.64 2.92
N ILE A 224 -8.23 4.78 2.82
CA ILE A 224 -7.42 4.28 1.71
C ILE A 224 -6.38 3.30 2.25
N ALA A 225 -6.39 2.07 1.73
CA ALA A 225 -5.31 1.12 1.96
C ALA A 225 -4.10 1.54 1.11
N VAL A 226 -2.94 1.71 1.72
CA VAL A 226 -1.70 2.15 1.08
C VAL A 226 -0.59 1.11 1.27
N PRO A 227 0.34 0.97 0.31
CA PRO A 227 1.44 0.03 0.47
C PRO A 227 2.41 0.54 1.53
N SER A 228 3.03 -0.39 2.25
CA SER A 228 4.12 -0.05 3.17
C SER A 228 5.31 0.52 2.38
N PRO A 229 5.99 1.57 2.88
CA PRO A 229 7.23 2.06 2.26
C PRO A 229 8.39 1.10 2.49
N ALA A 230 8.14 -0.04 3.15
CA ALA A 230 9.18 -0.99 3.44
C ALA A 230 9.93 -1.39 2.16
N TRP A 231 11.26 -1.30 2.18
CA TRP A 231 12.15 -1.57 1.04
C TRP A 231 12.00 -0.62 -0.17
N ASP A 232 11.54 0.63 0.01
CA ASP A 232 11.50 1.69 -1.02
C ASP A 232 12.80 2.55 -1.09
N HIS A 233 13.88 2.14 -0.44
CA HIS A 233 15.12 2.93 -0.41
C HIS A 233 15.98 2.73 -1.67
N ASP A 234 16.63 3.83 -2.07
CA ASP A 234 17.87 3.84 -2.83
C ASP A 234 19.04 3.78 -1.82
N GLU A 235 19.99 2.85 -1.96
CA GLU A 235 20.95 2.43 -0.91
C GLU A 235 21.95 3.52 -0.46
N SER A 236 21.85 4.73 -0.99
CA SER A 236 22.75 5.86 -0.71
C SER A 236 22.63 6.46 0.70
N ALA A 237 21.68 5.99 1.54
CA ALA A 237 21.41 6.58 2.87
C ALA A 237 21.76 5.71 4.11
N GLY A 238 22.37 4.51 4.00
CA GLY A 238 23.07 3.82 5.13
C GLY A 238 22.22 3.00 6.13
N PRO A 239 22.83 2.30 7.14
CA PRO A 239 24.23 1.93 7.28
C PRO A 239 24.51 0.51 6.76
N ARG A 240 25.61 0.36 6.01
CA ARG A 240 26.27 -0.92 5.76
C ARG A 240 26.68 -1.56 7.10
N ARG A 241 25.86 -2.46 7.62
CA ARG A 241 26.33 -3.50 8.53
C ARG A 241 25.67 -4.81 8.13
N GLU A 242 26.45 -5.59 7.36
CA GLU A 242 26.28 -7.02 7.10
C GLU A 242 25.27 -7.44 6.00
N MET A 243 25.20 -6.72 4.89
CA MET A 243 25.09 -7.38 3.59
C MET A 243 26.47 -7.34 2.95
N GLN A 244 27.11 -8.49 2.83
CA GLN A 244 28.46 -8.61 2.27
C GLN A 244 28.43 -8.23 0.78
N GLU A 245 29.45 -7.45 0.37
CA GLU A 245 29.66 -6.85 -0.96
C GLU A 245 29.71 -7.85 -2.15
N GLU A 246 29.59 -9.14 -1.92
CA GLU A 246 29.68 -10.16 -2.99
C GLU A 246 28.37 -10.36 -3.76
N ASP A 247 27.31 -9.64 -3.40
CA ASP A 247 25.94 -10.01 -3.74
C ASP A 247 25.16 -8.97 -4.59
N GLU A 248 25.79 -7.90 -5.06
CA GLU A 248 25.13 -6.82 -5.82
C GLU A 248 25.53 -6.84 -7.31
N VAL A 249 24.55 -6.78 -8.23
CA VAL A 249 24.78 -6.52 -9.65
C VAL A 249 24.07 -5.21 -10.00
N TYR A 250 24.80 -4.23 -10.50
CA TYR A 250 24.23 -2.94 -10.91
C TYR A 250 24.24 -2.82 -12.44
N THR A 251 23.24 -2.14 -13.00
CA THR A 251 23.32 -1.62 -14.38
C THR A 251 24.33 -0.46 -14.45
N GLU A 252 24.78 -0.10 -15.67
CA GLU A 252 25.74 1.01 -15.88
C GLU A 252 25.22 2.38 -15.37
N ASP A 253 23.91 2.56 -15.21
CA ASP A 253 23.26 3.75 -14.63
C ASP A 253 23.10 3.69 -13.10
N GLY A 254 23.67 2.68 -12.43
CA GLY A 254 23.70 2.58 -10.97
C GLY A 254 22.45 1.99 -10.33
N ARG A 255 21.53 1.38 -11.10
CA ARG A 255 20.36 0.69 -10.54
C ARG A 255 20.75 -0.71 -10.08
N LEU A 256 20.28 -1.10 -8.89
CA LEU A 256 20.41 -2.48 -8.42
C LEU A 256 19.58 -3.41 -9.31
N VAL A 257 20.26 -4.22 -10.14
CA VAL A 257 19.65 -5.38 -10.79
C VAL A 257 19.69 -6.50 -9.79
N MET A 258 18.64 -6.59 -8.99
CA MET A 258 18.29 -7.89 -8.45
C MET A 258 17.97 -8.80 -9.65
N ASP A 259 18.92 -9.62 -10.10
CA ASP A 259 18.71 -10.76 -11.04
C ASP A 259 17.87 -11.83 -10.34
N VAL A 260 16.67 -11.40 -9.96
CA VAL A 260 15.69 -12.09 -9.15
C VAL A 260 14.45 -12.29 -10.00
N MET A 261 14.14 -11.36 -10.91
CA MET A 261 13.15 -11.58 -11.95
C MET A 261 13.63 -12.68 -12.90
N SER A 262 13.17 -13.90 -12.64
CA SER A 262 13.54 -15.05 -13.47
C SER A 262 12.39 -15.42 -14.41
N ASP A 263 12.74 -15.61 -15.69
CA ASP A 263 11.82 -16.23 -16.65
C ASP A 263 11.62 -17.72 -16.36
N VAL A 264 12.64 -18.36 -15.79
CA VAL A 264 12.63 -19.76 -15.38
C VAL A 264 11.99 -19.88 -14.01
N LYS A 265 10.79 -20.46 -13.96
CA LYS A 265 10.09 -20.73 -12.70
C LYS A 265 10.34 -22.17 -12.25
N ASN A 266 10.89 -22.31 -11.04
CA ASN A 266 11.18 -23.60 -10.39
C ASN A 266 10.03 -24.07 -9.49
N HIS A 267 9.17 -23.15 -9.04
CA HIS A 267 8.11 -23.43 -8.08
C HIS A 267 6.77 -22.95 -8.63
N THR A 268 5.73 -23.73 -8.35
CA THR A 268 4.34 -23.31 -8.57
C THR A 268 3.97 -22.24 -7.55
N LEU A 269 4.16 -22.51 -6.26
CA LEU A 269 3.83 -21.60 -5.17
C LEU A 269 5.02 -21.43 -4.24
N PHE A 270 5.28 -20.21 -3.80
CA PHE A 270 6.24 -19.92 -2.72
C PHE A 270 5.61 -19.14 -1.57
N PHE A 271 6.00 -19.50 -0.35
CA PHE A 271 5.75 -18.73 0.85
C PHE A 271 6.84 -19.00 1.88
N VAL A 272 7.39 -17.96 2.47
CA VAL A 272 8.17 -18.06 3.71
C VAL A 272 7.43 -17.35 4.82
N GLY A 273 7.44 -17.79 6.07
CA GLY A 273 6.78 -17.03 7.14
C GLY A 273 6.47 -17.85 8.38
N GLY A 274 6.23 -17.18 9.49
CA GLY A 274 5.79 -17.86 10.71
C GLY A 274 4.39 -18.41 10.53
N ALA A 275 4.20 -19.68 10.86
CA ALA A 275 2.89 -20.31 10.87
C ALA A 275 1.99 -19.74 11.98
N ARG A 276 2.54 -19.20 13.08
CA ARG A 276 1.79 -18.65 14.24
C ARG A 276 0.78 -19.65 14.82
N TRP A 277 1.26 -20.84 15.19
CA TRP A 277 0.40 -21.93 15.70
C TRP A 277 -0.34 -21.58 16.99
N ASP A 278 0.23 -20.70 17.81
CA ASP A 278 -0.30 -20.20 19.08
C ASP A 278 -1.24 -18.99 18.92
N THR A 279 -1.23 -18.35 17.75
CA THR A 279 -1.97 -17.12 17.43
C THR A 279 -2.60 -17.22 16.03
N PRO A 280 -3.57 -18.13 15.82
CA PRO A 280 -4.11 -18.39 14.48
C PRO A 280 -4.93 -17.24 13.90
N ASP A 281 -5.52 -16.43 14.78
CA ASP A 281 -6.16 -15.16 14.48
C ASP A 281 -5.27 -14.21 13.67
N TYR A 282 -3.96 -14.17 13.92
CA TYR A 282 -3.02 -13.29 13.21
C TYR A 282 -3.11 -13.39 11.67
N SER A 283 -3.47 -14.55 11.13
CA SER A 283 -3.66 -14.73 9.68
C SER A 283 -5.00 -15.37 9.33
N HIS A 284 -5.97 -15.23 10.23
CA HIS A 284 -7.29 -15.86 10.14
C HIS A 284 -7.25 -17.38 9.90
N GLY A 285 -6.17 -18.08 10.29
CA GLY A 285 -5.98 -19.52 10.03
C GLY A 285 -5.38 -19.89 8.66
N VAL A 286 -5.08 -18.92 7.79
CA VAL A 286 -4.56 -19.17 6.43
C VAL A 286 -3.18 -19.82 6.46
N ARG A 287 -2.25 -19.31 7.28
CA ARG A 287 -0.86 -19.79 7.31
C ARG A 287 -0.75 -21.18 7.90
N GLN A 288 -1.52 -21.48 8.94
CA GLN A 288 -1.59 -22.79 9.58
C GLN A 288 -2.14 -23.83 8.61
N THR A 289 -3.24 -23.51 7.93
CA THR A 289 -3.83 -24.37 6.90
C THR A 289 -2.82 -24.67 5.78
N LEU A 290 -2.10 -23.65 5.32
CA LEU A 290 -1.08 -23.80 4.28
C LEU A 290 0.02 -24.79 4.67
N PHE A 291 0.65 -24.61 5.84
CA PHE A 291 1.69 -25.51 6.32
C PHE A 291 1.15 -26.90 6.66
N ARG A 292 -0.07 -27.01 7.18
CA ARG A 292 -0.66 -28.30 7.55
C ARG A 292 -1.02 -29.16 6.34
N LEU A 293 -1.56 -28.54 5.28
CA LEU A 293 -2.08 -29.27 4.12
C LEU A 293 -1.05 -29.45 3.01
N PHE A 294 -0.13 -28.49 2.82
CA PHE A 294 0.62 -28.39 1.58
C PHE A 294 2.14 -28.41 1.73
N ASN A 295 2.68 -28.69 2.92
CA ASN A 295 4.13 -28.74 3.14
C ASN A 295 4.87 -29.71 2.20
N ASP A 296 4.25 -30.85 1.89
CA ASP A 296 4.85 -31.89 1.05
C ASP A 296 4.27 -31.91 -0.37
N THR A 297 3.57 -30.85 -0.78
CA THR A 297 2.97 -30.75 -2.12
C THR A 297 4.04 -30.48 -3.19
N PRO A 298 4.16 -31.33 -4.24
CA PRO A 298 5.11 -31.10 -5.31
C PRO A 298 4.94 -29.72 -5.96
N GLY A 299 6.06 -29.02 -6.16
CA GLY A 299 6.07 -27.67 -6.74
C GLY A 299 5.73 -26.55 -5.76
N PHE A 300 5.33 -26.84 -4.52
CA PHE A 300 5.14 -25.82 -3.50
C PHE A 300 6.42 -25.71 -2.67
N ARG A 301 6.91 -24.49 -2.46
CA ARG A 301 8.06 -24.18 -1.62
C ARG A 301 7.60 -23.35 -0.42
N LEU A 302 7.25 -24.06 0.66
CA LEU A 302 6.80 -23.47 1.91
C LEU A 302 7.94 -23.51 2.93
N VAL A 303 8.30 -22.34 3.48
CA VAL A 303 9.40 -22.19 4.43
C VAL A 303 8.88 -21.59 5.72
N GLU A 304 8.71 -22.43 6.73
CA GLU A 304 8.23 -21.98 8.04
C GLU A 304 9.33 -21.25 8.82
N LYS A 305 9.04 -20.04 9.31
CA LYS A 305 9.90 -19.36 10.29
C LYS A 305 9.47 -19.77 11.71
N LYS A 306 10.38 -20.38 12.48
CA LYS A 306 10.12 -20.80 13.87
C LYS A 306 10.93 -19.93 14.83
N GLY A 307 10.25 -19.24 15.75
CA GLY A 307 10.94 -18.35 16.70
C GLY A 307 11.76 -17.25 16.03
N GLY A 308 12.91 -16.90 16.61
CA GLY A 308 13.86 -15.92 16.07
C GLY A 308 14.67 -16.41 14.86
N ASP A 309 14.43 -17.61 14.36
CA ASP A 309 15.15 -18.16 13.21
C ASP A 309 14.74 -17.45 11.92
N ASN A 310 15.75 -17.11 11.11
CA ASN A 310 15.55 -16.59 9.77
C ASN A 310 16.11 -17.60 8.74
N PRO A 311 15.32 -18.62 8.34
CA PRO A 311 15.79 -19.74 7.52
C PRO A 311 16.23 -19.32 6.11
N LEU A 312 15.87 -18.10 5.67
CA LEU A 312 16.32 -17.50 4.42
C LEU A 312 16.76 -16.06 4.70
N SER A 313 17.92 -15.68 4.14
CA SER A 313 18.28 -14.26 4.03
C SER A 313 17.27 -13.52 3.15
N HIS A 314 17.23 -12.18 3.24
CA HIS A 314 16.34 -11.38 2.41
C HIS A 314 16.60 -11.64 0.91
N LYS A 315 17.86 -11.63 0.47
CA LYS A 315 18.25 -11.96 -0.92
C LYS A 315 17.80 -13.37 -1.34
N ALA A 316 18.00 -14.37 -0.48
CA ALA A 316 17.58 -15.74 -0.78
C ALA A 316 16.05 -15.84 -0.91
N MET A 317 15.30 -15.19 -0.01
CA MET A 317 13.85 -15.10 -0.11
C MET A 317 13.41 -14.46 -1.43
N MET A 318 13.97 -13.30 -1.78
CA MET A 318 13.63 -12.58 -3.01
C MET A 318 13.90 -13.48 -4.24
N ARG A 319 15.06 -14.15 -4.28
CA ARG A 319 15.41 -15.12 -5.34
C ARG A 319 14.40 -16.27 -5.46
N GLU A 320 13.98 -16.88 -4.36
CA GLU A 320 12.98 -17.96 -4.39
C GLU A 320 11.61 -17.44 -4.87
N MET A 321 11.20 -16.24 -4.44
CA MET A 321 9.98 -15.58 -4.92
C MET A 321 10.05 -15.35 -6.44
N GLY A 322 11.14 -14.77 -6.92
CA GLY A 322 11.33 -14.49 -8.34
C GLY A 322 11.43 -15.75 -9.23
N ARG A 323 11.79 -16.90 -8.66
CA ARG A 323 11.75 -18.22 -9.31
C ARG A 323 10.42 -18.96 -9.13
N SER A 324 9.39 -18.31 -8.61
CA SER A 324 8.06 -18.90 -8.41
C SER A 324 7.02 -18.31 -9.35
N HIS A 325 6.04 -19.10 -9.75
CA HIS A 325 4.90 -18.59 -10.54
C HIS A 325 4.00 -17.72 -9.66
N PHE A 326 3.62 -18.24 -8.50
CA PHE A 326 2.74 -17.58 -7.53
C PHE A 326 3.45 -17.39 -6.18
N CYS A 327 3.22 -16.25 -5.54
CA CYS A 327 3.73 -15.95 -4.21
C CYS A 327 2.57 -15.64 -3.29
N LEU A 328 2.46 -16.39 -2.19
CA LEU A 328 1.36 -16.20 -1.26
C LEU A 328 1.49 -14.86 -0.53
N ALA A 329 0.41 -14.08 -0.56
CA ALA A 329 0.17 -12.89 0.24
C ALA A 329 -1.02 -13.16 1.16
N PRO A 330 -0.83 -13.97 2.22
CA PRO A 330 -1.92 -14.34 3.13
C PRO A 330 -2.20 -13.20 4.11
N ALA A 331 -3.34 -13.28 4.80
CA ALA A 331 -3.66 -12.36 5.89
C ALA A 331 -2.54 -12.30 6.94
N GLY A 332 -2.54 -11.19 7.65
CA GLY A 332 -1.60 -10.82 8.71
C GLY A 332 -2.22 -9.70 9.54
N ASP A 333 -1.80 -9.57 10.79
CA ASP A 333 -2.06 -8.38 11.57
C ASP A 333 -1.10 -7.27 11.16
N GLY A 334 -1.48 -6.53 10.12
CA GLY A 334 -0.80 -5.30 9.72
C GLY A 334 -0.18 -5.30 8.34
N TYR A 335 1.12 -4.99 8.27
CA TYR A 335 1.81 -4.59 7.04
C TYR A 335 1.62 -5.54 5.88
N GLU A 336 1.00 -5.05 4.81
CA GLU A 336 0.92 -5.77 3.55
C GLU A 336 2.25 -5.72 2.76
N THR A 337 3.28 -6.39 3.28
CA THR A 337 4.61 -6.43 2.65
C THR A 337 4.73 -7.49 1.57
N ARG A 338 4.03 -8.63 1.74
CA ARG A 338 4.21 -9.79 0.86
C ARG A 338 3.65 -9.59 -0.53
N LEU A 339 2.54 -8.89 -0.64
CA LEU A 339 1.97 -8.53 -1.93
C LEU A 339 2.95 -7.66 -2.71
N LYS A 340 3.42 -6.56 -2.09
CA LYS A 340 4.40 -5.65 -2.69
C LYS A 340 5.68 -6.38 -3.13
N LEU A 341 6.29 -7.16 -2.24
CA LEU A 341 7.51 -7.91 -2.55
C LEU A 341 7.29 -8.91 -3.71
N ALA A 342 6.14 -9.57 -3.78
CA ALA A 342 5.81 -10.50 -4.87
C ALA A 342 5.76 -9.78 -6.23
N VAL A 343 5.06 -8.64 -6.29
CA VAL A 343 4.98 -7.83 -7.52
C VAL A 343 6.38 -7.32 -7.92
N ASN A 344 7.17 -6.83 -6.97
CA ASN A 344 8.51 -6.28 -7.22
C ASN A 344 9.49 -7.31 -7.83
N VAL A 345 9.30 -8.61 -7.58
CA VAL A 345 10.16 -9.69 -8.13
C VAL A 345 9.53 -10.46 -9.28
N GLY A 346 8.41 -9.98 -9.84
CA GLY A 346 7.74 -10.64 -10.96
C GLY A 346 7.12 -12.00 -10.60
N CYS A 347 6.66 -12.14 -9.35
CA CYS A 347 5.90 -13.28 -8.87
C CYS A 347 4.42 -12.88 -8.73
N ILE A 348 3.49 -13.64 -9.33
CA ILE A 348 2.06 -13.28 -9.28
C ILE A 348 1.58 -13.38 -7.82
N PRO A 349 1.07 -12.29 -7.21
CA PRO A 349 0.56 -12.37 -5.85
C PRO A 349 -0.69 -13.26 -5.79
N LEU A 350 -0.67 -14.24 -4.89
CA LEU A 350 -1.83 -15.01 -4.50
C LEU A 350 -2.36 -14.44 -3.18
N VAL A 351 -3.37 -13.57 -3.29
CA VAL A 351 -3.98 -12.85 -2.18
C VAL A 351 -5.04 -13.72 -1.52
N ILE A 352 -4.82 -14.09 -0.26
CA ILE A 352 -5.79 -14.81 0.58
C ILE A 352 -5.96 -14.01 1.87
N GLN A 353 -6.79 -12.97 1.75
CA GLN A 353 -7.01 -11.95 2.77
C GLN A 353 -8.49 -11.58 2.76
N ASP A 354 -9.32 -12.47 3.30
CA ASP A 354 -10.76 -12.26 3.38
C ASP A 354 -11.04 -11.01 4.24
N GLU A 355 -11.99 -10.20 3.79
CA GLU A 355 -12.41 -8.95 4.47
C GLU A 355 -11.32 -7.86 4.61
N ILE A 356 -10.15 -8.02 3.98
CA ILE A 356 -9.08 -7.01 3.99
C ILE A 356 -8.95 -6.41 2.60
N GLN A 357 -9.06 -5.09 2.48
CA GLN A 357 -8.72 -4.38 1.25
C GLN A 357 -7.21 -4.19 1.16
N VAL A 358 -6.61 -4.62 0.05
CA VAL A 358 -5.16 -4.47 -0.18
C VAL A 358 -4.84 -3.09 -0.75
N ALA A 359 -3.56 -2.72 -0.75
CA ALA A 359 -3.07 -1.41 -1.17
C ALA A 359 -3.67 -0.92 -2.51
N PHE A 360 -4.35 0.23 -2.51
CA PHE A 360 -4.97 0.83 -3.70
C PHE A 360 -5.93 -0.08 -4.49
N GLU A 361 -6.50 -1.11 -3.87
CA GLU A 361 -7.44 -2.03 -4.55
C GLU A 361 -8.71 -1.32 -5.06
N ASP A 362 -9.01 -0.12 -4.57
CA ASP A 362 -10.12 0.69 -5.05
C ASP A 362 -9.86 1.35 -6.41
N VAL A 363 -8.61 1.45 -6.86
CA VAL A 363 -8.21 2.09 -8.12
C VAL A 363 -7.32 1.24 -9.03
N LEU A 364 -6.57 0.28 -8.47
CA LEU A 364 -5.76 -0.65 -9.24
C LEU A 364 -6.56 -1.91 -9.61
N PRO A 365 -6.52 -2.36 -10.88
CA PRO A 365 -7.25 -3.56 -11.30
C PRO A 365 -6.50 -4.84 -10.91
N TYR A 366 -6.54 -5.22 -9.64
CA TYR A 366 -5.83 -6.40 -9.10
C TYR A 366 -6.05 -7.70 -9.89
N LYS A 367 -7.26 -7.93 -10.40
CA LYS A 367 -7.60 -9.09 -11.24
C LYS A 367 -6.72 -9.26 -12.49
N ASP A 368 -6.04 -8.20 -12.91
CA ASP A 368 -5.21 -8.18 -14.11
C ASP A 368 -3.78 -8.64 -13.84
N PHE A 369 -3.31 -8.64 -12.58
CA PHE A 369 -1.92 -8.96 -12.21
C PHE A 369 -1.78 -9.81 -10.93
N ALA A 370 -2.86 -10.11 -10.22
CA ALA A 370 -2.89 -10.92 -9.02
C ALA A 370 -4.07 -11.90 -9.05
N ILE A 371 -3.96 -12.98 -8.27
CA ILE A 371 -5.04 -13.94 -8.03
C ILE A 371 -5.53 -13.74 -6.61
N ARG A 372 -6.82 -13.45 -6.44
CA ARG A 372 -7.47 -13.38 -5.13
C ARG A 372 -8.35 -14.62 -4.93
N LEU A 373 -8.11 -15.36 -3.84
CA LEU A 373 -8.92 -16.49 -3.44
C LEU A 373 -9.45 -16.26 -2.03
N GLY A 374 -10.71 -16.65 -1.81
CA GLY A 374 -11.25 -16.74 -0.47
C GLY A 374 -10.55 -17.84 0.33
N GLN A 375 -10.43 -17.67 1.64
CA GLN A 375 -9.84 -18.69 2.52
C GLN A 375 -10.53 -20.05 2.35
N HIS A 376 -11.84 -20.06 2.15
CA HIS A 376 -12.64 -21.26 1.92
C HIS A 376 -12.18 -22.07 0.71
N MET A 377 -11.45 -21.50 -0.25
CA MET A 377 -10.94 -22.20 -1.43
C MET A 377 -9.59 -22.89 -1.20
N LEU A 378 -8.94 -22.70 -0.04
CA LEU A 378 -7.61 -23.22 0.23
C LEU A 378 -7.48 -24.73 0.01
N TYR A 379 -8.52 -25.52 0.31
CA TYR A 379 -8.48 -26.98 0.15
C TYR A 379 -8.29 -27.43 -1.32
N ARG A 380 -8.61 -26.57 -2.30
CA ARG A 380 -8.41 -26.83 -3.74
C ARG A 380 -7.18 -26.14 -4.30
N LEU A 381 -6.33 -25.55 -3.46
CA LEU A 381 -5.25 -24.69 -3.92
C LEU A 381 -4.32 -25.36 -4.96
N PRO A 382 -3.86 -26.62 -4.78
CA PRO A 382 -3.03 -27.27 -5.80
C PRO A 382 -3.74 -27.46 -7.15
N GLU A 383 -5.02 -27.82 -7.14
CA GLU A 383 -5.85 -27.98 -8.34
C GLU A 383 -5.99 -26.64 -9.07
N ILE A 384 -6.38 -25.57 -8.35
CA ILE A 384 -6.57 -24.23 -8.91
C ILE A 384 -5.29 -23.72 -9.57
N LEU A 385 -4.14 -23.82 -8.89
CA LEU A 385 -2.88 -23.35 -9.45
C LEU A 385 -2.42 -24.22 -10.63
N GLY A 386 -2.64 -25.53 -10.56
CA GLY A 386 -2.37 -26.46 -11.66
C GLY A 386 -3.21 -26.15 -12.91
N ASP A 387 -4.49 -25.86 -12.74
CA ASP A 387 -5.39 -25.45 -13.81
C ASP A 387 -4.94 -24.12 -14.42
N LEU A 388 -4.61 -23.12 -13.60
CA LEU A 388 -4.11 -21.82 -14.09
C LEU A 388 -2.83 -21.95 -14.93
N LEU A 389 -1.91 -22.84 -14.54
CA LEU A 389 -0.67 -23.08 -15.28
C LEU A 389 -0.87 -23.94 -16.54
N SER A 390 -1.87 -24.82 -16.54
CA SER A 390 -2.16 -25.72 -17.66
C SER A 390 -3.19 -25.17 -18.67
N GLN A 391 -3.79 -24.00 -18.38
CA GLN A 391 -4.70 -23.31 -19.29
C GLN A 391 -4.13 -23.23 -20.71
N LYS A 392 -4.91 -23.65 -21.70
CA LYS A 392 -4.51 -23.52 -23.11
C LYS A 392 -4.86 -22.13 -23.63
N ARG A 393 -4.09 -21.65 -24.61
CA ARG A 393 -4.48 -20.44 -25.35
C ARG A 393 -5.82 -20.68 -26.03
N GLU A 394 -6.78 -19.79 -25.78
CA GLU A 394 -8.06 -19.81 -26.48
C GLU A 394 -7.90 -19.39 -27.95
N HIS A 395 -7.01 -18.44 -28.24
CA HIS A 395 -6.70 -17.91 -29.56
C HIS A 395 -5.20 -17.65 -29.69
N ALA A 396 -4.64 -17.74 -30.90
CA ALA A 396 -3.20 -17.57 -31.14
C ALA A 396 -2.66 -16.21 -30.63
N ASP A 397 -3.49 -15.16 -30.76
CA ASP A 397 -3.14 -13.77 -30.44
C ASP A 397 -3.40 -13.37 -28.99
N LYS A 398 -4.08 -14.22 -28.19
CA LYS A 398 -4.37 -13.93 -26.78
C LYS A 398 -3.35 -14.63 -25.87
N PRO A 399 -2.60 -13.90 -25.02
CA PRO A 399 -1.75 -14.54 -24.04
C PRO A 399 -2.58 -15.36 -23.04
N MET A 400 -1.98 -16.43 -22.51
CA MET A 400 -2.55 -17.15 -21.36
C MET A 400 -2.66 -16.20 -20.17
N LEU A 401 -3.61 -16.44 -19.28
CA LEU A 401 -3.88 -15.56 -18.14
C LEU A 401 -2.62 -15.29 -17.29
N VAL A 402 -1.89 -16.36 -16.91
CA VAL A 402 -0.65 -16.26 -16.13
C VAL A 402 0.43 -15.46 -16.85
N GLU A 403 0.55 -15.62 -18.17
CA GLU A 403 1.52 -14.87 -18.98
C GLU A 403 1.15 -13.39 -19.06
N ALA A 404 -0.14 -13.09 -19.25
CA ALA A 404 -0.64 -11.71 -19.25
C ALA A 404 -0.42 -11.03 -17.90
N MET A 405 -0.69 -11.73 -16.79
CA MET A 405 -0.43 -11.24 -15.44
C MET A 405 1.05 -10.93 -15.22
N ARG A 406 1.94 -11.86 -15.57
CA ARG A 406 3.40 -11.67 -15.42
C ARG A 406 3.91 -10.42 -16.14
N ARG A 407 3.47 -10.19 -17.38
CA ARG A 407 3.85 -8.99 -18.16
C ARG A 407 3.42 -7.69 -17.51
N ARG A 408 2.34 -7.71 -16.73
CA ARG A 408 1.80 -6.54 -16.04
C ARG A 408 2.48 -6.24 -14.71
N LEU A 409 3.19 -7.21 -14.11
CA LEU A 409 3.80 -7.04 -12.78
C LEU A 409 4.83 -5.92 -12.72
N SER A 410 5.65 -5.73 -13.75
CA SER A 410 6.62 -4.62 -13.79
C SER A 410 5.97 -3.23 -13.84
N CYS A 411 4.78 -3.12 -14.43
CA CYS A 411 4.00 -1.89 -14.36
C CYS A 411 3.28 -1.76 -13.01
N ALA A 412 2.64 -2.84 -12.55
CA ALA A 412 1.92 -2.86 -11.28
C ALA A 412 2.83 -2.53 -10.09
N SER A 413 4.10 -2.97 -10.10
CA SER A 413 5.07 -2.67 -9.05
C SER A 413 5.24 -1.17 -8.87
N GLN A 414 5.29 -0.38 -9.94
CA GLN A 414 5.49 1.06 -9.85
C GLN A 414 4.41 1.72 -8.96
N PHE A 415 3.15 1.30 -9.06
CA PHE A 415 2.05 1.83 -8.24
C PHE A 415 2.05 1.36 -6.78
N LEU A 416 2.94 0.45 -6.39
CA LEU A 416 3.07 -0.09 -5.04
C LEU A 416 4.33 0.37 -4.29
N ASN A 417 5.15 1.22 -4.92
CA ASN A 417 6.38 1.73 -4.32
C ASN A 417 6.37 3.27 -4.23
N TRP A 418 6.89 3.80 -3.13
CA TRP A 418 6.92 5.22 -2.78
C TRP A 418 8.24 5.94 -3.10
N HIS A 419 9.09 5.40 -3.98
CA HIS A 419 10.35 6.05 -4.38
C HIS A 419 10.20 6.97 -5.59
N ALA A 420 11.28 7.67 -5.97
CA ALA A 420 11.27 8.67 -7.03
C ALA A 420 10.81 8.11 -8.40
N GLU A 421 11.18 6.87 -8.71
CA GLU A 421 10.69 6.13 -9.89
C GLU A 421 9.34 5.40 -9.64
N GLY A 422 8.86 5.42 -8.41
CA GLY A 422 7.60 4.84 -7.98
C GLY A 422 6.43 5.77 -8.27
N ARG A 423 5.24 5.18 -8.36
CA ARG A 423 3.99 5.82 -8.80
C ARG A 423 2.84 5.60 -7.83
N ALA A 424 3.15 5.15 -6.60
CA ALA A 424 2.15 5.05 -5.53
C ALA A 424 1.43 6.37 -5.25
N VAL A 425 2.11 7.51 -5.42
CA VAL A 425 1.50 8.85 -5.30
C VAL A 425 0.38 9.08 -6.31
N GLU A 426 0.49 8.53 -7.53
CA GLU A 426 -0.56 8.64 -8.54
C GLU A 426 -1.79 7.81 -8.18
N ALA A 427 -1.57 6.60 -7.65
CA ALA A 427 -2.66 5.77 -7.13
C ALA A 427 -3.36 6.42 -5.94
N LEU A 428 -2.60 7.03 -5.02
CA LEU A 428 -3.15 7.81 -3.91
C LEU A 428 -3.98 9.00 -4.41
N ALA A 429 -3.44 9.79 -5.34
CA ALA A 429 -4.16 10.92 -5.94
C ALA A 429 -5.46 10.45 -6.61
N CYS A 430 -5.43 9.32 -7.31
CA CYS A 430 -6.60 8.71 -7.91
C CYS A 430 -7.66 8.32 -6.88
N SER A 431 -7.26 7.63 -5.80
CA SER A 431 -8.16 7.23 -4.71
C SER A 431 -8.79 8.45 -4.01
N LEU A 432 -8.03 9.54 -3.85
CA LEU A 432 -8.54 10.80 -3.32
C LEU A 432 -9.53 11.49 -4.27
N LEU A 433 -9.23 11.57 -5.57
CA LEU A 433 -10.15 12.12 -6.57
C LEU A 433 -11.46 11.33 -6.63
N LYS A 434 -11.39 10.00 -6.52
CA LYS A 434 -12.57 9.13 -6.44
C LYS A 434 -13.44 9.43 -5.21
N ARG A 435 -12.86 9.81 -4.08
CA ARG A 435 -13.62 10.24 -2.88
C ARG A 435 -14.22 11.62 -3.05
N LEU A 436 -13.51 12.52 -3.73
CA LEU A 436 -13.96 13.88 -3.97
C LEU A 436 -15.12 13.96 -4.97
N HIS A 437 -15.10 13.11 -6.01
CA HIS A 437 -16.03 13.18 -7.13
C HIS A 437 -16.93 11.95 -7.31
N GLY A 438 -16.77 10.93 -6.47
CA GLY A 438 -17.54 9.69 -6.53
C GLY A 438 -17.38 8.95 -7.86
N ASP A 439 -18.49 8.43 -8.39
CA ASP A 439 -18.53 7.62 -9.62
C ASP A 439 -18.19 8.40 -10.91
N ALA A 440 -18.01 9.73 -10.82
CA ALA A 440 -17.51 10.52 -11.93
C ALA A 440 -16.05 10.19 -12.26
N VAL A 441 -15.26 9.74 -11.27
CA VAL A 441 -13.90 9.27 -11.49
C VAL A 441 -13.91 7.77 -11.74
N ARG A 442 -13.41 7.37 -12.91
CA ARG A 442 -13.30 5.98 -13.33
C ARG A 442 -11.82 5.63 -13.54
N PRO A 443 -11.16 5.00 -12.56
CA PRO A 443 -9.79 4.56 -12.71
C PRO A 443 -9.66 3.56 -13.87
N GLU A 444 -8.76 3.84 -14.80
CA GLU A 444 -8.46 2.97 -15.94
C GLU A 444 -6.94 2.78 -16.07
N MET A 445 -6.50 1.53 -16.10
CA MET A 445 -5.09 1.18 -16.25
C MET A 445 -4.75 0.94 -17.73
N ASN A 446 -3.85 1.76 -18.27
CA ASN A 446 -3.19 1.50 -19.54
C ASN A 446 -1.90 0.72 -19.28
N TRP A 447 -1.94 -0.59 -19.49
CA TRP A 447 -0.80 -1.48 -19.25
C TRP A 447 0.37 -1.25 -20.22
N ASP A 448 0.10 -0.86 -21.47
CA ASP A 448 1.12 -0.68 -22.51
C ASP A 448 1.98 0.55 -22.26
N ARG A 449 1.36 1.63 -21.79
CA ARG A 449 2.06 2.87 -21.41
C ARG A 449 2.48 2.89 -19.95
N CYS A 450 2.04 1.89 -19.19
CA CYS A 450 1.97 1.91 -17.75
C CYS A 450 1.45 3.26 -17.25
N GLN A 451 0.15 3.52 -17.30
CA GLN A 451 -0.47 4.78 -16.86
C GLN A 451 -1.80 4.51 -16.18
N LEU A 452 -2.03 5.13 -15.02
CA LEU A 452 -3.32 5.10 -14.33
C LEU A 452 -4.08 6.39 -14.63
N HIS A 453 -5.15 6.28 -15.41
CA HIS A 453 -6.00 7.40 -15.76
C HIS A 453 -7.15 7.53 -14.76
N CYS A 454 -7.33 8.72 -14.20
CA CYS A 454 -8.36 9.03 -13.22
C CYS A 454 -9.09 10.28 -13.69
N GLU A 455 -9.88 10.13 -14.76
CA GLU A 455 -10.56 11.26 -15.39
C GLU A 455 -11.62 11.84 -14.46
N VAL A 456 -11.52 13.15 -14.19
CA VAL A 456 -12.64 13.95 -13.71
C VAL A 456 -13.27 14.58 -14.95
N PRO A 457 -14.47 14.17 -15.39
CA PRO A 457 -15.07 14.75 -16.57
C PRO A 457 -15.22 16.26 -16.36
N PRO A 458 -14.92 17.10 -17.38
CA PRO A 458 -15.07 18.54 -17.26
C PRO A 458 -16.52 18.83 -16.87
N THR A 459 -16.70 19.66 -15.84
CA THR A 459 -18.02 20.14 -15.43
C THR A 459 -18.69 20.75 -16.65
N LYS A 460 -19.83 20.20 -17.08
CA LYS A 460 -20.66 20.85 -18.08
C LYS A 460 -21.07 22.19 -17.48
N THR A 461 -20.44 23.27 -17.94
CA THR A 461 -20.97 24.61 -17.73
C THR A 461 -22.33 24.63 -18.39
N SER A 462 -23.39 24.64 -17.59
CA SER A 462 -24.72 24.97 -18.10
C SER A 462 -24.61 26.34 -18.77
N PRO A 463 -24.97 26.48 -20.06
CA PRO A 463 -25.07 27.80 -20.66
C PRO A 463 -26.19 28.54 -19.92
N VAL A 464 -25.84 29.73 -19.43
CA VAL A 464 -26.72 30.69 -18.75
C VAL A 464 -27.90 31.06 -19.63
#